data_AF-A0A4Q8XWQ3-F1
#
_entry.id   AF-A0A4Q8XWQ3-F1
#
_cell.length_a   1.000
_cell.length_b   1.000
_cell.length_c   1.000
_cell.angle_alpha   90.00
_cell.angle_beta   90.00
_cell.angle_gamma   90.00
#
_symmetry.space_group_name_H-M   'P 1'
#
loop_
_entity.id
_entity.type
_entity.pdbx_description
1 polymer ?
#
loop_
_entity_poly.entity_id
_entity_poly.type
_entity_poly.pdbx_seq_one_letter_code
_entity_poly.pdbx_strand_id
1 'polypeptide(L)'
;MWEITVLRKVLPMIVSASRSLSLPAVLPGLALCAAVTLSAYLVEQLQMMIFGSHWIESLVLAILIGIAVRSLVRLPQAFIPGIQFAAKTLLEIAVVLLGASLSTVAIRQAGLPLVAGIAVLVALSLVGSFVIGRLFGLSASLATLVACGNSICGNSAIAAAAPVIGAKPDDIAASIAFTALLGIGAVLTLPLLHLLLGLSAVQYGVFAGLTAYAVPQVLAATASAGAVSTQVGTLVKLIRVMMLGPVILVLGAVHGRRPGGSPVKLRHVLPWFILGFAAMATLRSLDAIPAPLLPGMVAISAAFTVTAMAALGLSVDVRSVAHTGGRVLGAAALSLLALGALGLCLIGLLNIV
;
A
#
# COMPACT_ATOMS: atom_id res chain seq x y z
N MET A 1 14.13 -22.64 23.91
CA MET A 1 13.11 -22.17 24.89
C MET A 1 12.60 -20.73 24.61
N TRP A 2 13.41 -19.85 24.00
CA TRP A 2 13.01 -18.49 23.60
C TRP A 2 12.07 -18.45 22.37
N GLU A 3 12.27 -19.33 21.38
CA GLU A 3 11.46 -19.42 20.14
C GLU A 3 9.97 -19.72 20.38
N ILE A 4 9.65 -20.59 21.35
CA ILE A 4 8.27 -20.98 21.68
C ILE A 4 7.50 -19.84 22.36
N THR A 5 8.22 -18.92 23.03
CA THR A 5 7.61 -17.83 23.81
C THR A 5 7.20 -16.65 22.92
N VAL A 6 7.96 -16.37 21.86
CA VAL A 6 7.60 -15.36 20.85
C VAL A 6 6.41 -15.85 20.02
N LEU A 7 6.42 -17.10 19.57
CA LEU A 7 5.31 -17.71 18.83
C LEU A 7 4.01 -17.72 19.65
N ARG A 8 4.05 -18.05 20.95
CA ARG A 8 2.86 -18.03 21.84
C ARG A 8 2.31 -16.64 22.13
N LYS A 9 3.11 -15.57 22.03
CA LYS A 9 2.63 -14.18 22.21
C LYS A 9 2.11 -13.56 20.91
N VAL A 10 2.62 -13.98 19.76
CA VAL A 10 2.20 -13.48 18.44
C VAL A 10 0.93 -14.18 17.94
N LEU A 11 0.75 -15.49 18.19
CA LEU A 11 -0.43 -16.25 17.77
C LEU A 11 -1.78 -15.65 18.24
N PRO A 12 -1.95 -15.24 19.52
CA PRO A 12 -3.20 -14.64 20.00
C PRO A 12 -3.49 -13.26 19.40
N MET A 13 -2.44 -12.50 19.01
CA MET A 13 -2.60 -11.22 18.32
C MET A 13 -3.11 -11.40 16.89
N ILE A 14 -2.63 -12.44 16.19
CA ILE A 14 -3.12 -12.84 14.85
C ILE A 14 -4.60 -13.24 14.91
N VAL A 15 -5.02 -13.93 15.98
CA VAL A 15 -6.39 -14.46 16.14
C VAL A 15 -7.40 -13.41 16.62
N SER A 16 -6.97 -12.32 17.27
CA SER A 16 -7.92 -11.30 17.78
C SER A 16 -8.53 -10.41 16.69
N ALA A 17 -7.90 -10.31 15.51
CA ALA A 17 -8.34 -9.47 14.40
C ALA A 17 -9.37 -10.13 13.46
N SER A 18 -9.65 -11.43 13.64
CA SER A 18 -10.49 -12.25 12.73
C SER A 18 -11.82 -12.73 13.35
N ARG A 19 -12.21 -12.18 14.50
CA ARG A 19 -13.26 -12.72 15.39
C ARG A 19 -14.72 -12.73 14.88
N SER A 20 -14.99 -12.56 13.58
CA SER A 20 -16.36 -12.68 13.03
C SER A 20 -16.49 -13.33 11.65
N LEU A 21 -15.44 -13.93 11.08
CA LEU A 21 -15.53 -14.59 9.77
C LEU A 21 -15.53 -16.11 9.94
N SER A 22 -16.67 -16.73 9.65
CA SER A 22 -16.75 -18.18 9.53
C SER A 22 -15.95 -18.61 8.28
N LEU A 23 -15.06 -19.61 8.42
CA LEU A 23 -14.27 -20.18 7.30
C LEU A 23 -15.08 -20.42 6.01
N PRO A 24 -16.33 -20.93 6.06
CA PRO A 24 -17.19 -21.10 4.89
C PRO A 24 -17.50 -19.79 4.14
N ALA A 25 -17.58 -18.65 4.83
CA ALA A 25 -17.92 -17.36 4.22
C ALA A 25 -16.74 -16.74 3.43
N VAL A 26 -15.50 -17.15 3.73
CA VAL A 26 -14.29 -16.59 3.10
C VAL A 26 -13.86 -17.42 1.88
N LEU A 27 -14.15 -18.72 1.90
CA LEU A 27 -13.74 -19.69 0.88
C LEU A 27 -14.09 -19.28 -0.57
N PRO A 28 -15.33 -18.86 -0.91
CA PRO A 28 -15.67 -18.52 -2.29
C PRO A 28 -14.84 -17.37 -2.86
N GLY A 29 -14.68 -16.29 -2.08
CA GLY A 29 -13.87 -15.14 -2.49
C GLY A 29 -12.39 -15.48 -2.60
N LEU A 30 -11.85 -16.27 -1.67
CA LEU A 30 -10.47 -16.73 -1.72
C LEU A 30 -10.20 -17.61 -2.95
N ALA A 31 -11.12 -18.51 -3.28
CA ALA A 31 -11.02 -19.35 -4.47
C ALA A 31 -11.01 -18.50 -5.74
N LEU A 32 -11.83 -17.45 -5.81
CA LEU A 32 -11.81 -16.51 -6.93
C LEU A 32 -10.47 -15.75 -7.02
N CYS A 33 -9.95 -15.26 -5.90
CA CYS A 33 -8.63 -14.61 -5.88
C CYS A 33 -7.53 -15.58 -6.36
N ALA A 34 -7.54 -16.82 -5.89
CA ALA A 34 -6.60 -17.86 -6.32
C ALA A 34 -6.72 -18.17 -7.82
N ALA A 35 -7.95 -18.23 -8.35
CA ALA A 35 -8.18 -18.43 -9.79
C ALA A 35 -7.63 -17.28 -10.64
N VAL A 36 -7.83 -16.03 -10.20
CA VAL A 36 -7.26 -14.85 -10.86
C VAL A 36 -5.73 -14.86 -10.77
N THR A 37 -5.16 -15.21 -9.62
CA THR A 37 -3.71 -15.37 -9.44
C THR A 37 -3.13 -16.44 -10.35
N LEU A 38 -3.76 -17.61 -10.42
CA LEU A 38 -3.32 -18.68 -11.33
C LEU A 38 -3.39 -18.21 -12.79
N SER A 39 -4.46 -17.52 -13.17
CA SER A 39 -4.60 -16.93 -14.50
C SER A 39 -3.48 -15.93 -14.81
N ALA A 40 -3.09 -15.10 -13.85
CA ALA A 40 -1.97 -14.16 -14.01
C ALA A 40 -0.63 -14.87 -14.26
N TYR A 41 -0.32 -15.92 -13.49
CA TYR A 41 0.88 -16.72 -13.71
C TYR A 41 0.87 -17.46 -15.06
N LEU A 42 -0.28 -18.01 -15.45
CA LEU A 42 -0.42 -18.67 -16.75
C LEU A 42 -0.21 -17.69 -17.90
N VAL A 43 -0.76 -16.48 -17.81
CA VAL A 43 -0.56 -15.43 -18.82
C VAL A 43 0.91 -14.99 -18.87
N GLU A 44 1.57 -14.84 -17.72
CA GLU A 44 3.01 -14.53 -17.65
C GLU A 44 3.87 -15.62 -18.30
N GLN A 45 3.57 -16.90 -18.04
CA GLN A 45 4.26 -18.02 -18.68
C GLN A 45 4.01 -18.09 -20.19
N LEU A 46 2.78 -17.83 -20.63
CA LEU A 46 2.44 -17.74 -22.05
C LEU A 46 3.18 -16.60 -22.75
N GLN A 47 3.34 -15.44 -22.09
CA GLN A 47 4.14 -14.35 -22.62
C GLN A 47 5.60 -14.78 -22.83
N MET A 48 6.19 -15.47 -21.85
CA MET A 48 7.55 -15.97 -21.95
C MET A 48 7.71 -16.97 -23.11
N MET A 49 6.75 -17.86 -23.32
CA MET A 49 6.78 -18.84 -24.42
C MET A 49 6.60 -18.20 -25.81
N ILE A 50 5.74 -17.18 -25.93
CA ILE A 50 5.40 -16.57 -27.22
C ILE A 50 6.40 -15.48 -27.62
N PHE A 51 6.77 -14.60 -26.67
CA PHE A 51 7.58 -13.41 -26.93
C PHE A 51 9.03 -13.54 -26.47
N GLY A 52 9.38 -14.63 -25.76
CA GLY A 52 10.73 -14.86 -25.24
C GLY A 52 11.11 -13.93 -24.08
N SER A 53 10.17 -13.13 -23.55
CA SER A 53 10.43 -12.21 -22.44
C SER A 53 9.17 -11.96 -21.58
N HIS A 54 9.38 -11.57 -20.33
CA HIS A 54 8.32 -11.17 -19.40
C HIS A 54 8.00 -9.69 -19.60
N TRP A 55 6.96 -9.39 -20.38
CA TRP A 55 6.56 -8.01 -20.65
C TRP A 55 5.79 -7.40 -19.48
N ILE A 56 4.90 -8.18 -18.86
CA ILE A 56 4.10 -7.76 -17.71
C ILE A 56 4.19 -8.83 -16.64
N GLU A 57 4.64 -8.43 -15.46
CA GLU A 57 4.76 -9.37 -14.33
C GLU A 57 3.40 -9.83 -13.80
N SER A 58 3.39 -11.01 -13.18
CA SER A 58 2.20 -11.58 -12.53
C SER A 58 1.51 -10.65 -11.54
N LEU A 59 2.24 -9.77 -10.84
CA LEU A 59 1.64 -8.79 -9.93
C LEU A 59 0.72 -7.80 -10.66
N VAL A 60 1.21 -7.23 -11.77
CA VAL A 60 0.44 -6.28 -12.58
C VAL A 60 -0.70 -7.00 -13.29
N LEU A 61 -0.44 -8.19 -13.85
CA LEU A 61 -1.47 -9.02 -14.47
C LEU A 61 -2.59 -9.40 -13.49
N ALA A 62 -2.26 -9.76 -12.24
CA ALA A 62 -3.26 -10.11 -11.24
C ALA A 62 -4.20 -8.94 -10.93
N ILE A 63 -3.66 -7.72 -10.80
CA ILE A 63 -4.47 -6.50 -10.63
C ILE A 63 -5.38 -6.29 -11.86
N LEU A 64 -4.80 -6.32 -13.07
CA LEU A 64 -5.53 -6.05 -14.32
C LEU A 64 -6.65 -7.05 -14.58
N ILE A 65 -6.36 -8.35 -14.41
CA ILE A 65 -7.36 -9.43 -14.55
C ILE A 65 -8.44 -9.27 -13.47
N GLY A 66 -8.07 -8.98 -12.22
CA GLY A 66 -9.03 -8.73 -11.16
C GLY A 66 -9.99 -7.58 -11.46
N ILE A 67 -9.45 -6.45 -11.96
CA ILE A 67 -10.24 -5.29 -12.40
C ILE A 67 -11.16 -5.66 -13.56
N ALA A 68 -10.65 -6.39 -14.55
CA ALA A 68 -11.44 -6.83 -15.70
C ALA A 68 -12.61 -7.71 -15.26
N VAL A 69 -12.35 -8.69 -14.40
CA VAL A 69 -13.40 -9.58 -13.84
C VAL A 69 -14.45 -8.75 -13.08
N ARG A 70 -14.03 -7.85 -12.19
CA ARG A 70 -14.96 -7.01 -11.41
C ARG A 70 -15.76 -6.04 -12.28
N SER A 71 -15.18 -5.55 -13.36
CA SER A 71 -15.81 -4.58 -14.26
C SER A 71 -16.75 -5.24 -15.27
N LEU A 72 -16.49 -6.50 -15.66
CA LEU A 72 -17.29 -7.25 -16.62
C LEU A 72 -18.41 -8.05 -15.94
N VAL A 73 -18.17 -8.56 -14.72
CA VAL A 73 -19.08 -9.46 -14.01
C VAL A 73 -19.50 -8.85 -12.68
N ARG A 74 -20.82 -8.81 -12.43
CA ARG A 74 -21.35 -8.49 -11.09
C ARG A 74 -21.13 -9.68 -10.16
N LEU A 75 -20.14 -9.57 -9.28
CA LEU A 75 -19.82 -10.63 -8.32
C LEU A 75 -20.92 -10.76 -7.25
N PRO A 76 -21.41 -11.98 -6.95
CA PRO A 76 -22.30 -12.23 -5.84
C PRO A 76 -21.71 -11.79 -4.49
N GLN A 77 -22.56 -11.40 -3.55
CA GLN A 77 -22.15 -10.95 -2.20
C GLN A 77 -21.31 -12.01 -1.45
N ALA A 78 -21.49 -13.30 -1.76
CA ALA A 78 -20.75 -14.41 -1.18
C ALA A 78 -19.22 -14.35 -1.45
N PHE A 79 -18.77 -13.66 -2.51
CA PHE A 79 -17.33 -13.54 -2.81
C PHE A 79 -16.66 -12.40 -2.04
N ILE A 80 -17.42 -11.41 -1.58
CA ILE A 80 -16.88 -10.18 -0.98
C ILE A 80 -16.03 -10.45 0.27
N PRO A 81 -16.44 -11.31 1.24
CA PRO A 81 -15.64 -11.54 2.45
C PRO A 81 -14.27 -12.13 2.14
N GLY A 82 -14.19 -13.08 1.19
CA GLY A 82 -12.92 -13.70 0.79
C GLY A 82 -11.99 -12.75 0.04
N ILE A 83 -12.54 -11.90 -0.84
CA ILE A 83 -11.77 -10.86 -1.53
C ILE A 83 -11.20 -9.87 -0.50
N GLN A 84 -12.00 -9.41 0.45
CA GLN A 84 -11.54 -8.49 1.50
C GLN A 84 -10.47 -9.12 2.39
N PHE A 85 -10.62 -10.40 2.75
CA PHE A 85 -9.63 -11.14 3.51
C PHE A 85 -8.30 -11.25 2.75
N ALA A 86 -8.33 -11.58 1.46
CA ALA A 86 -7.12 -11.66 0.64
C ALA A 86 -6.45 -10.28 0.46
N ALA A 87 -7.23 -9.24 0.14
CA ALA A 87 -6.71 -7.90 -0.09
C ALA A 87 -6.08 -7.26 1.16
N LYS A 88 -6.57 -7.65 2.36
CA LYS A 88 -6.08 -7.13 3.63
C LYS A 88 -5.15 -8.11 4.34
N THR A 89 -5.67 -9.24 4.80
CA THR A 89 -4.96 -10.13 5.74
C THR A 89 -3.81 -10.87 5.08
N LEU A 90 -3.99 -11.42 3.88
CA LEU A 90 -2.88 -12.09 3.18
C LEU A 90 -1.78 -11.09 2.84
N LEU A 91 -2.14 -9.87 2.43
CA LEU A 91 -1.18 -8.81 2.20
C LEU A 91 -0.40 -8.43 3.46
N GLU A 92 -1.10 -8.23 4.58
CA GLU A 92 -0.47 -7.89 5.86
C GLU A 92 0.54 -8.98 6.27
N ILE A 93 0.19 -10.26 6.10
CA ILE A 93 1.11 -11.39 6.35
C ILE A 93 2.28 -11.37 5.36
N ALA A 94 2.02 -11.14 4.07
CA ALA A 94 3.06 -11.06 3.04
C ALA A 94 4.10 -9.98 3.37
N VAL A 95 3.64 -8.80 3.77
CA VAL A 95 4.51 -7.69 4.19
C VAL A 95 5.32 -8.09 5.41
N VAL A 96 4.72 -8.68 6.44
CA VAL A 96 5.48 -9.15 7.62
C VAL A 96 6.60 -10.12 7.23
N LEU A 97 6.29 -11.10 6.37
CA LEU A 97 7.28 -12.08 5.88
C LEU A 97 8.37 -11.41 5.03
N LEU A 98 8.05 -10.37 4.26
CA LEU A 98 9.02 -9.62 3.48
C LEU A 98 10.06 -8.92 4.35
N GLY A 99 9.73 -8.62 5.62
CA GLY A 99 10.70 -8.14 6.61
C GLY A 99 11.87 -9.12 6.81
N ALA A 100 11.64 -10.44 6.66
CA ALA A 100 12.69 -11.46 6.71
C ALA A 100 13.66 -11.40 5.52
N SER A 101 13.24 -10.77 4.43
CA SER A 101 14.03 -10.64 3.20
C SER A 101 14.80 -9.33 3.15
N LEU A 102 14.56 -8.41 4.09
CA LEU A 102 15.12 -7.07 4.08
C LEU A 102 16.64 -7.11 4.29
N SER A 103 17.38 -6.49 3.37
CA SER A 103 18.83 -6.35 3.50
C SER A 103 19.19 -5.41 4.65
N THR A 104 20.08 -5.85 5.54
CA THR A 104 20.66 -5.01 6.60
C THR A 104 21.37 -3.79 6.04
N VAL A 105 21.90 -3.88 4.81
CA VAL A 105 22.53 -2.78 4.09
C VAL A 105 21.51 -1.73 3.67
N ALA A 106 20.34 -2.13 3.16
CA ALA A 106 19.27 -1.23 2.73
C ALA A 106 18.72 -0.40 3.91
N ILE A 107 18.63 -0.99 5.11
CA ILE A 107 18.22 -0.28 6.33
C ILE A 107 19.27 0.75 6.76
N ARG A 108 20.56 0.38 6.74
CA ARG A 108 21.65 1.29 7.13
C ARG A 108 21.79 2.47 6.16
N GLN A 109 21.57 2.24 4.87
CA GLN A 109 21.59 3.29 3.85
C GLN A 109 20.38 4.22 3.91
N ALA A 110 19.21 3.72 4.34
CA ALA A 110 18.05 4.59 4.58
C ALA A 110 18.37 5.67 5.64
N GLY A 111 18.93 5.28 6.78
CA GLY A 111 19.45 6.23 7.79
C GLY A 111 18.41 7.23 8.34
N LEU A 112 18.85 8.05 9.30
CA LEU A 112 18.04 9.13 9.86
C LEU A 112 17.67 10.23 8.83
N PRO A 113 18.54 10.61 7.88
CA PRO A 113 18.22 11.64 6.88
C PRO A 113 17.03 11.29 5.98
N LEU A 114 16.92 10.04 5.51
CA LEU A 114 15.77 9.64 4.68
C LEU A 114 14.47 9.65 5.47
N VAL A 115 14.49 9.18 6.73
CA VAL A 115 13.30 9.20 7.59
C VAL A 115 12.84 10.64 7.86
N ALA A 116 13.76 11.54 8.21
CA ALA A 116 13.47 12.95 8.41
C ALA A 116 12.98 13.61 7.11
N GLY A 117 13.63 13.32 5.98
CA GLY A 117 13.23 13.76 4.66
C GLY A 117 11.82 13.32 4.26
N ILE A 118 11.48 12.06 4.52
CA ILE A 118 10.13 11.52 4.31
C ILE A 118 9.12 12.25 5.21
N ALA A 119 9.44 12.49 6.49
CA ALA A 119 8.53 13.20 7.40
C ALA A 119 8.25 14.63 6.91
N VAL A 120 9.28 15.37 6.49
CA VAL A 120 9.15 16.70 5.90
C VAL A 120 8.33 16.65 4.61
N LEU A 121 8.63 15.70 3.72
CA LEU A 121 7.89 15.52 2.47
C LEU A 121 6.42 15.20 2.71
N VAL A 122 6.10 14.37 3.71
CA VAL A 122 4.69 14.08 4.10
C VAL A 122 4.01 15.35 4.59
N ALA A 123 4.66 16.16 5.44
CA ALA A 123 4.10 17.43 5.91
C ALA A 123 3.84 18.42 4.76
N LEU A 124 4.83 18.61 3.88
CA LEU A 124 4.69 19.47 2.69
C LEU A 124 3.61 18.96 1.75
N SER A 125 3.56 17.64 1.52
CA SER A 125 2.55 17.01 0.67
C SER A 125 1.14 17.17 1.25
N LEU A 126 0.98 17.06 2.57
CA LEU A 126 -0.33 17.23 3.22
C LEU A 126 -0.84 18.66 3.04
N VAL A 127 -0.02 19.65 3.36
CA VAL A 127 -0.38 21.06 3.22
C VAL A 127 -0.62 21.40 1.75
N GLY A 128 0.30 21.00 0.86
CA GLY A 128 0.19 21.24 -0.57
C GLY A 128 -1.05 20.60 -1.18
N SER A 129 -1.32 19.34 -0.88
CA SER A 129 -2.52 18.64 -1.39
C SER A 129 -3.82 19.24 -0.85
N PHE A 130 -3.84 19.69 0.41
CA PHE A 130 -5.00 20.39 0.97
C PHE A 130 -5.24 21.71 0.24
N VAL A 131 -4.19 22.51 0.03
CA VAL A 131 -4.26 23.79 -0.70
C VAL A 131 -4.74 23.56 -2.12
N ILE A 132 -4.15 22.60 -2.85
CA ILE A 132 -4.59 22.21 -4.19
C ILE A 132 -6.07 21.82 -4.19
N GLY A 133 -6.50 20.98 -3.25
CA GLY A 133 -7.91 20.60 -3.12
C GLY A 133 -8.84 21.81 -2.92
N ARG A 134 -8.45 22.76 -2.08
CA ARG A 134 -9.22 24.00 -1.86
C ARG A 134 -9.28 24.88 -3.10
N LEU A 135 -8.18 24.97 -3.87
CA LEU A 135 -8.13 25.72 -5.14
C LEU A 135 -9.05 25.11 -6.21
N PHE A 136 -9.21 23.78 -6.22
CA PHE A 136 -10.16 23.07 -7.07
C PHE A 136 -11.62 23.17 -6.57
N GLY A 137 -11.87 23.94 -5.50
CA GLY A 137 -13.20 24.16 -4.94
C GLY A 137 -13.73 23.00 -4.09
N LEU A 138 -12.87 22.09 -3.63
CA LEU A 138 -13.29 21.00 -2.75
C LEU A 138 -13.66 21.52 -1.36
N SER A 139 -14.61 20.86 -0.69
CA SER A 139 -14.91 21.13 0.71
C SER A 139 -13.66 20.89 1.58
N ALA A 140 -13.55 21.57 2.73
CA ALA A 140 -12.40 21.37 3.62
C ALA A 140 -12.26 19.90 4.07
N SER A 141 -13.39 19.21 4.30
CA SER A 141 -13.40 17.79 4.65
C SER A 141 -12.83 16.94 3.50
N LEU A 142 -13.37 17.09 2.29
CA LEU A 142 -12.91 16.34 1.12
C LEU A 142 -11.45 16.64 0.76
N ALA A 143 -11.04 17.90 0.79
CA ALA A 143 -9.64 18.30 0.58
C ALA A 143 -8.69 17.66 1.61
N THR A 144 -9.12 17.54 2.87
CA THR A 144 -8.33 16.91 3.93
C THR A 144 -8.20 15.40 3.69
N LEU A 145 -9.28 14.72 3.28
CA LEU A 145 -9.23 13.30 2.92
C LEU A 145 -8.33 13.05 1.71
N VAL A 146 -8.44 13.88 0.66
CA VAL A 146 -7.58 13.81 -0.52
C VAL A 146 -6.11 13.97 -0.13
N ALA A 147 -5.80 14.97 0.71
CA ALA A 147 -4.46 15.20 1.21
C ALA A 147 -3.92 14.01 2.00
N CYS A 148 -4.70 13.48 2.96
CA CYS A 148 -4.30 12.31 3.74
C CYS A 148 -4.05 11.08 2.85
N GLY A 149 -4.92 10.85 1.87
CA GLY A 149 -4.79 9.75 0.92
C GLY A 149 -3.51 9.84 0.10
N ASN A 150 -3.22 11.01 -0.48
CA ASN A 150 -2.02 11.23 -1.30
C ASN A 150 -0.73 11.15 -0.50
N SER A 151 -0.70 11.74 0.70
CA SER A 151 0.54 11.92 1.44
C SER A 151 0.99 10.68 2.23
N ILE A 152 0.13 9.69 2.47
CA ILE A 152 0.43 8.55 3.35
C ILE A 152 0.26 7.20 2.63
N CYS A 153 -0.94 6.61 2.70
CA CYS A 153 -1.21 5.25 2.24
C CYS A 153 -2.59 5.08 1.56
N GLY A 154 -3.12 6.16 0.95
CA GLY A 154 -4.40 6.12 0.25
C GLY A 154 -5.57 5.79 1.18
N ASN A 155 -6.22 4.66 0.92
CA ASN A 155 -7.49 4.27 1.56
C ASN A 155 -7.38 4.14 3.08
N SER A 156 -6.29 3.59 3.61
CA SER A 156 -6.12 3.42 5.06
C SER A 156 -5.98 4.77 5.77
N ALA A 157 -5.33 5.75 5.13
CA ALA A 157 -5.22 7.11 5.66
C ALA A 157 -6.57 7.84 5.63
N ILE A 158 -7.33 7.69 4.54
CA ILE A 158 -8.69 8.24 4.42
C ILE A 158 -9.59 7.65 5.52
N ALA A 159 -9.61 6.33 5.68
CA ALA A 159 -10.44 5.64 6.67
C ALA A 159 -10.09 6.03 8.12
N ALA A 160 -8.81 6.28 8.41
CA ALA A 160 -8.36 6.72 9.72
C ALA A 160 -8.67 8.22 9.98
N ALA A 161 -8.50 9.08 8.98
CA ALA A 161 -8.74 10.52 9.11
C ALA A 161 -10.23 10.87 9.13
N ALA A 162 -11.06 10.14 8.40
CA ALA A 162 -12.49 10.39 8.26
C ALA A 162 -13.25 10.56 9.59
N PRO A 163 -13.17 9.63 10.57
CA PRO A 163 -13.86 9.81 11.86
C PRO A 163 -13.28 10.96 12.69
N VAL A 164 -12.00 11.28 12.51
CA VAL A 164 -11.30 12.33 13.27
C VAL A 164 -11.78 13.72 12.84
N ILE A 165 -11.98 13.93 11.55
CA ILE A 165 -12.50 15.20 11.00
C ILE A 165 -14.04 15.21 10.87
N GLY A 166 -14.70 14.09 11.18
CA GLY A 166 -16.13 13.91 11.05
C GLY A 166 -16.63 14.05 9.61
N ALA A 167 -15.95 13.39 8.68
CA ALA A 167 -16.25 13.41 7.25
C ALA A 167 -17.58 12.74 6.91
N LYS A 168 -18.25 13.24 5.86
CA LYS A 168 -19.48 12.65 5.35
C LYS A 168 -19.20 11.37 4.55
N PRO A 169 -20.11 10.37 4.55
CA PRO A 169 -19.94 9.13 3.77
C PRO A 169 -19.61 9.38 2.29
N ASP A 170 -20.24 10.37 1.67
CA ASP A 170 -20.01 10.71 0.26
C ASP A 170 -18.58 11.22 0.01
N ASP A 171 -18.03 12.06 0.92
CA ASP A 171 -16.66 12.55 0.84
C ASP A 171 -15.65 11.41 1.01
N ILE A 172 -15.95 10.45 1.90
CA ILE A 172 -15.13 9.25 2.13
C ILE A 172 -15.14 8.36 0.88
N ALA A 173 -16.33 8.08 0.34
CA ALA A 173 -16.49 7.26 -0.85
C ALA A 173 -15.80 7.88 -2.07
N ALA A 174 -16.02 9.18 -2.31
CA ALA A 174 -15.34 9.93 -3.37
C ALA A 174 -13.82 9.89 -3.20
N SER A 175 -13.34 10.01 -1.95
CA SER A 175 -11.90 9.96 -1.67
C SER A 175 -11.30 8.59 -1.96
N ILE A 176 -11.95 7.51 -1.54
CA ILE A 176 -11.50 6.14 -1.78
C ILE A 176 -11.56 5.77 -3.27
N ALA A 177 -12.55 6.28 -4.00
CA ALA A 177 -12.71 6.02 -5.42
C ALA A 177 -11.54 6.60 -6.25
N PHE A 178 -11.14 7.87 -6.01
CA PHE A 178 -10.05 8.45 -6.77
C PHE A 178 -8.70 7.80 -6.42
N THR A 179 -8.45 7.45 -5.14
CA THR A 179 -7.20 6.78 -4.75
C THR A 179 -7.08 5.41 -5.40
N ALA A 180 -8.20 4.70 -5.58
CA ALA A 180 -8.22 3.46 -6.36
C ALA A 180 -7.83 3.73 -7.83
N LEU A 181 -8.43 4.74 -8.47
CA LEU A 181 -8.13 5.09 -9.86
C LEU A 181 -6.67 5.51 -10.07
N LEU A 182 -6.22 6.50 -9.30
CA LEU A 182 -4.84 6.99 -9.38
C LEU A 182 -3.84 5.94 -8.92
N GLY A 183 -4.24 5.04 -8.02
CA GLY A 183 -3.44 3.89 -7.64
C GLY A 183 -3.18 2.92 -8.78
N ILE A 184 -4.22 2.59 -9.57
CA ILE A 184 -4.06 1.79 -10.80
C ILE A 184 -3.18 2.54 -11.79
N GLY A 185 -3.44 3.83 -11.99
CA GLY A 185 -2.61 4.70 -12.83
C GLY A 185 -1.14 4.65 -12.41
N ALA A 186 -0.84 4.79 -11.12
CA ALA A 186 0.51 4.75 -10.59
C ALA A 186 1.20 3.40 -10.83
N VAL A 187 0.51 2.27 -10.65
CA VAL A 187 1.10 0.94 -10.94
C VAL A 187 1.50 0.81 -12.40
N LEU A 188 0.72 1.38 -13.32
CA LEU A 188 1.00 1.31 -14.76
C LEU A 188 2.04 2.35 -15.21
N THR A 189 2.06 3.54 -14.62
CA THR A 189 2.96 4.63 -15.04
C THR A 189 4.33 4.58 -14.37
N LEU A 190 4.44 4.08 -13.14
CA LEU A 190 5.72 4.06 -12.42
C LEU A 190 6.81 3.24 -13.12
N PRO A 191 6.55 2.02 -13.67
CA PRO A 191 7.56 1.28 -14.42
C PRO A 191 8.04 2.02 -15.67
N LEU A 192 7.13 2.70 -16.37
CA LEU A 192 7.48 3.52 -17.54
C LEU A 192 8.36 4.71 -17.13
N LEU A 193 8.04 5.33 -15.99
CA LEU A 193 8.79 6.47 -15.48
C LEU A 193 10.21 6.09 -15.05
N HIS A 194 10.43 4.86 -14.57
CA HIS A 194 11.78 4.33 -14.32
C HIS A 194 12.63 4.37 -15.58
N LEU A 195 12.09 3.88 -16.70
CA LEU A 195 12.77 3.85 -18.00
C LEU A 195 13.05 5.26 -18.54
N LEU A 196 12.11 6.19 -18.35
CA LEU A 196 12.23 7.56 -18.85
C LEU A 196 13.19 8.43 -18.02
N LEU A 197 13.21 8.26 -16.69
CA LEU A 197 14.02 9.08 -15.80
C LEU A 197 15.44 8.53 -15.56
N GLY A 198 15.72 7.29 -15.98
CA GLY A 198 17.05 6.68 -15.83
C GLY A 198 17.50 6.53 -14.37
N LEU A 199 16.54 6.41 -13.43
CA LEU A 199 16.83 6.31 -12.00
C LEU A 199 17.56 5.00 -11.67
N SER A 200 18.51 5.04 -10.73
CA SER A 200 19.11 3.82 -10.17
C SER A 200 18.04 2.95 -9.47
N ALA A 201 18.32 1.66 -9.25
CA ALA A 201 17.37 0.77 -8.57
C ALA A 201 16.95 1.29 -7.18
N VAL A 202 17.89 1.90 -6.44
CA VAL A 202 17.64 2.51 -5.12
C VAL A 202 16.78 3.76 -5.28
N GLN A 203 17.16 4.68 -6.18
CA GLN A 203 16.42 5.91 -6.44
C GLN A 203 14.98 5.63 -6.88
N TYR A 204 14.79 4.66 -7.79
CA TYR A 204 13.49 4.24 -8.24
C TYR A 204 12.66 3.61 -7.11
N GLY A 205 13.29 2.79 -6.26
CA GLY A 205 12.64 2.24 -5.07
C GLY A 205 12.13 3.35 -4.15
N VAL A 206 12.98 4.32 -3.82
CA VAL A 206 12.59 5.50 -3.02
C VAL A 206 11.44 6.24 -3.70
N PHE A 207 11.57 6.56 -4.99
CA PHE A 207 10.55 7.30 -5.73
C PHE A 207 9.20 6.57 -5.75
N ALA A 208 9.18 5.27 -6.04
CA ALA A 208 7.97 4.45 -6.04
C ALA A 208 7.34 4.39 -4.63
N GLY A 209 8.15 4.23 -3.57
CA GLY A 209 7.68 4.26 -2.19
C GLY A 209 7.08 5.62 -1.78
N LEU A 210 7.62 6.72 -2.30
CA LEU A 210 7.14 8.08 -2.09
C LEU A 210 5.87 8.43 -2.87
N THR A 211 5.53 7.72 -3.93
CA THR A 211 4.45 8.11 -4.85
C THR A 211 3.29 7.13 -4.94
N ALA A 212 3.53 5.82 -4.93
CA ALA A 212 2.47 4.82 -4.95
C ALA A 212 1.54 4.98 -3.72
N TYR A 213 0.28 4.56 -3.79
CA TYR A 213 -0.67 4.73 -2.68
C TYR A 213 -0.54 3.62 -1.65
N ALA A 214 -0.20 2.40 -2.04
CA ALA A 214 -0.17 1.26 -1.14
C ALA A 214 1.08 0.41 -1.33
N VAL A 215 1.49 -0.32 -0.28
CA VAL A 215 2.63 -1.26 -0.32
C VAL A 215 2.57 -2.19 -1.53
N PRO A 216 1.43 -2.81 -1.88
CA PRO A 216 1.40 -3.73 -3.00
C PRO A 216 1.63 -3.08 -4.36
N GLN A 217 1.24 -1.80 -4.50
CA GLN A 217 1.49 -1.05 -5.71
C GLN A 217 2.97 -0.75 -5.86
N VAL A 218 3.68 -0.53 -4.75
CA VAL A 218 5.14 -0.42 -4.75
C VAL A 218 5.75 -1.75 -5.18
N LEU A 219 5.29 -2.87 -4.61
CA LEU A 219 5.79 -4.20 -4.97
C LEU A 219 5.59 -4.46 -6.48
N ALA A 220 4.39 -4.22 -7.00
CA ALA A 220 4.08 -4.39 -8.42
C ALA A 220 4.89 -3.46 -9.34
N ALA A 221 5.10 -2.20 -8.94
CA ALA A 221 5.83 -1.24 -9.76
C ALA A 221 7.35 -1.50 -9.77
N THR A 222 7.91 -1.94 -8.64
CA THR A 222 9.37 -2.05 -8.44
C THR A 222 9.93 -3.43 -8.76
N ALA A 223 9.09 -4.45 -8.85
CA ALA A 223 9.55 -5.82 -9.05
C ALA A 223 10.39 -5.98 -10.35
N SER A 224 10.01 -5.28 -11.42
CA SER A 224 10.77 -5.29 -12.69
C SER A 224 12.11 -4.58 -12.61
N ALA A 225 12.29 -3.69 -11.62
CA ALA A 225 13.54 -3.00 -11.34
C ALA A 225 14.45 -3.76 -10.34
N GLY A 226 14.05 -4.97 -9.95
CA GLY A 226 14.83 -5.88 -9.13
C GLY A 226 14.62 -5.75 -7.61
N ALA A 227 15.08 -6.77 -6.89
CA ALA A 227 14.81 -6.95 -5.45
C ALA A 227 15.23 -5.75 -4.58
N VAL A 228 16.31 -5.05 -4.93
CA VAL A 228 16.78 -3.87 -4.19
C VAL A 228 15.74 -2.76 -4.24
N SER A 229 15.17 -2.49 -5.43
CA SER A 229 14.14 -1.46 -5.61
C SER A 229 12.88 -1.79 -4.82
N THR A 230 12.46 -3.06 -4.86
CA THR A 230 11.32 -3.57 -4.09
C THR A 230 11.49 -3.43 -2.59
N GLN A 231 12.66 -3.78 -2.06
CA GLN A 231 12.96 -3.68 -0.64
C GLN A 231 13.00 -2.22 -0.17
N VAL A 232 13.74 -1.36 -0.88
CA VAL A 232 13.87 0.06 -0.55
C VAL A 232 12.52 0.77 -0.67
N GLY A 233 11.78 0.53 -1.74
CA GLY A 233 10.46 1.14 -1.91
C GLY A 233 9.46 0.70 -0.86
N THR A 234 9.46 -0.58 -0.49
CA THR A 234 8.61 -1.06 0.60
C THR A 234 8.96 -0.40 1.91
N LEU A 235 10.25 -0.29 2.23
CA LEU A 235 10.72 0.40 3.43
C LEU A 235 10.26 1.86 3.47
N VAL A 236 10.48 2.62 2.39
CA VAL A 236 10.07 4.03 2.27
C VAL A 236 8.55 4.18 2.42
N LYS A 237 7.77 3.29 1.79
CA LYS A 237 6.32 3.28 1.92
C LYS A 237 5.88 2.99 3.35
N LEU A 238 6.51 2.04 4.05
CA LEU A 238 6.18 1.73 5.44
C LEU A 238 6.51 2.90 6.37
N ILE A 239 7.64 3.59 6.17
CA ILE A 239 7.97 4.82 6.90
C ILE A 239 6.87 5.87 6.70
N ARG A 240 6.38 6.07 5.47
CA ARG A 240 5.23 6.96 5.20
C ARG A 240 3.97 6.50 5.92
N VAL A 241 3.67 5.20 5.92
CA VAL A 241 2.50 4.66 6.64
C VAL A 241 2.62 4.91 8.14
N MET A 242 3.82 4.84 8.72
CA MET A 242 4.05 5.18 10.13
C MET A 242 3.76 6.64 10.46
N MET A 243 3.84 7.55 9.48
CA MET A 243 3.45 8.96 9.66
C MET A 243 1.95 9.15 9.88
N LEU A 244 1.13 8.11 9.67
CA LEU A 244 -0.30 8.15 9.99
C LEU A 244 -0.55 8.57 11.44
N GLY A 245 0.23 8.08 12.39
CA GLY A 245 0.01 8.42 13.80
C GLY A 245 0.21 9.88 14.15
N PRO A 246 1.38 10.46 13.87
CA PRO A 246 1.60 11.88 14.01
C PRO A 246 0.52 12.72 13.32
N VAL A 247 0.15 12.37 12.08
CA VAL A 247 -0.84 13.13 11.30
C VAL A 247 -2.22 13.06 11.93
N ILE A 248 -2.68 11.89 12.37
CA ILE A 248 -3.98 11.73 13.03
C ILE A 248 -4.04 12.50 14.35
N LEU A 249 -2.96 12.54 15.13
CA LEU A 249 -2.88 13.33 16.35
C LEU A 249 -2.99 14.83 16.06
N VAL A 250 -2.27 15.32 15.04
CA VAL A 250 -2.34 16.71 14.61
C VAL A 250 -3.74 17.05 14.11
N LEU A 251 -4.34 16.22 13.25
CA LEU A 251 -5.71 16.42 12.77
C LEU A 251 -6.71 16.46 13.92
N GLY A 252 -6.58 15.57 14.91
CA GLY A 252 -7.43 15.53 16.09
C GLY A 252 -7.27 16.75 17.01
N ALA A 253 -6.07 17.33 17.08
CA ALA A 253 -5.82 18.58 17.80
C ALA A 253 -6.42 19.79 17.07
N VAL A 254 -6.24 19.85 15.74
CA VAL A 254 -6.73 20.95 14.89
C VAL A 254 -8.26 20.95 14.77
N HIS A 255 -8.88 19.77 14.67
CA HIS A 255 -10.34 19.62 14.56
C HIS A 255 -11.01 19.39 15.93
N GLY A 256 -10.34 19.79 17.02
CA GLY A 256 -10.57 19.43 18.42
C GLY A 256 -12.02 19.19 18.88
N ARG A 257 -12.19 18.04 19.56
CA ARG A 257 -13.24 17.71 20.55
C ARG A 257 -14.67 18.09 20.17
N ARG A 258 -15.23 17.42 19.16
CA ARG A 258 -16.70 17.22 19.16
C ARG A 258 -17.10 16.45 20.43
N PRO A 259 -18.13 16.88 21.18
CA PRO A 259 -18.61 16.13 22.33
C PRO A 259 -19.01 14.73 21.87
N GLY A 260 -18.38 13.70 22.44
CA GLY A 260 -18.54 12.28 22.05
C GLY A 260 -17.39 11.66 21.26
N GLY A 261 -16.34 12.40 20.90
CA GLY A 261 -15.16 11.85 20.24
C GLY A 261 -14.34 10.93 21.16
N SER A 262 -14.32 9.62 20.88
CA SER A 262 -13.50 8.67 21.63
C SER A 262 -12.01 9.00 21.50
N PRO A 263 -11.20 8.93 22.58
CA PRO A 263 -9.77 9.17 22.50
C PRO A 263 -9.13 8.17 21.52
N VAL A 264 -8.38 8.68 20.55
CA VAL A 264 -7.66 7.86 19.57
C VAL A 264 -6.58 7.06 20.32
N LYS A 265 -6.87 5.80 20.62
CA LYS A 265 -5.92 4.92 21.30
C LYS A 265 -4.78 4.58 20.35
N LEU A 266 -3.53 4.69 20.80
CA LEU A 266 -2.30 4.43 20.04
C LEU A 266 -2.28 3.05 19.35
N ARG A 267 -2.97 2.06 19.93
CA ARG A 267 -3.16 0.72 19.34
C ARG A 267 -3.97 0.68 18.04
N HIS A 268 -4.75 1.72 17.74
CA HIS A 268 -5.45 1.87 16.45
C HIS A 268 -4.61 2.62 15.41
N VAL A 269 -3.42 3.09 15.80
CA VAL A 269 -2.61 4.02 15.03
C VAL A 269 -1.44 3.32 14.31
N LEU A 270 -0.89 2.26 14.91
CA LEU A 270 0.10 1.41 14.25
C LEU A 270 -0.53 0.08 13.83
N PRO A 271 -0.74 -0.16 12.52
CA PRO A 271 -1.15 -1.47 12.02
C PRO A 271 -0.19 -2.57 12.48
N TRP A 272 -0.72 -3.72 12.91
CA TRP A 272 0.06 -4.84 13.44
C TRP A 272 1.12 -5.34 12.45
N PHE A 273 0.86 -5.27 11.15
CA PHE A 273 1.78 -5.73 10.12
C PHE A 273 3.06 -4.88 10.04
N ILE A 274 3.00 -3.60 10.46
CA ILE A 274 4.19 -2.75 10.55
C ILE A 274 5.08 -3.24 11.68
N LEU A 275 4.49 -3.54 12.84
CA LEU A 275 5.20 -4.12 13.98
C LEU A 275 5.79 -5.49 13.63
N GLY A 276 5.01 -6.32 12.93
CA GLY A 276 5.47 -7.62 12.44
C GLY A 276 6.63 -7.49 11.43
N PHE A 277 6.54 -6.57 10.46
CA PHE A 277 7.62 -6.27 9.52
C PHE A 277 8.89 -5.84 10.24
N ALA A 278 8.80 -4.88 11.17
CA ALA A 278 9.93 -4.39 11.94
C ALA A 278 10.58 -5.49 12.80
N ALA A 279 9.75 -6.33 13.44
CA ALA A 279 10.23 -7.48 14.19
C ALA A 279 10.95 -8.49 13.29
N MET A 280 10.37 -8.84 12.14
CA MET A 280 10.99 -9.76 11.17
C MET A 280 12.30 -9.20 10.59
N ALA A 281 12.35 -7.90 10.28
CA ALA A 281 13.56 -7.22 9.83
C ALA A 281 14.66 -7.22 10.91
N THR A 282 14.28 -7.05 12.17
CA THR A 282 15.22 -7.09 13.30
C THR A 282 15.74 -8.51 13.51
N LEU A 283 14.87 -9.52 13.49
CA LEU A 283 15.27 -10.93 13.56
C LEU A 283 16.20 -11.31 12.41
N ARG A 284 15.91 -10.82 11.20
CA ARG A 284 16.80 -11.01 10.03
C ARG A 284 18.14 -10.34 10.22
N SER A 285 18.17 -9.14 10.82
CA SER A 285 19.38 -8.36 11.05
C SER A 285 20.29 -8.93 12.13
N LEU A 286 19.72 -9.67 13.07
CA LEU A 286 20.44 -10.38 14.13
C LEU A 286 20.85 -11.81 13.70
N ASP A 287 20.64 -12.16 12.42
CA ASP A 287 20.80 -13.52 11.88
C ASP A 287 20.08 -14.60 12.73
N ALA A 288 19.00 -14.21 13.40
CA ALA A 288 18.19 -15.09 14.26
C ALA A 288 17.20 -15.96 13.46
N ILE A 289 17.07 -15.71 12.15
CA ILE A 289 16.25 -16.51 11.24
C ILE A 289 17.15 -17.56 10.58
N PRO A 290 16.88 -18.87 10.76
CA PRO A 290 17.64 -19.92 10.09
C PRO A 290 17.66 -19.74 8.57
N ALA A 291 18.85 -19.72 7.97
CA ALA A 291 19.04 -19.52 6.53
C ALA A 291 18.18 -20.45 5.64
N PRO A 292 17.95 -21.75 5.99
CA PRO A 292 17.11 -22.63 5.18
C PRO A 292 15.63 -22.23 5.11
N LEU A 293 15.13 -21.44 6.08
CA LEU A 293 13.73 -21.01 6.10
C LEU A 293 13.48 -19.80 5.18
N LEU A 294 14.51 -19.00 4.90
CA LEU A 294 14.38 -17.74 4.15
C LEU A 294 13.73 -17.93 2.76
N PRO A 295 14.13 -18.91 1.92
CA PRO A 295 13.50 -19.09 0.61
C PRO A 295 12.00 -19.39 0.71
N GLY A 296 11.59 -20.21 1.67
CA GLY A 296 10.18 -20.52 1.90
C GLY A 296 9.37 -19.31 2.33
N MET A 297 9.94 -18.48 3.21
CA MET A 297 9.29 -17.23 3.66
C MET A 297 9.11 -16.23 2.50
N VAL A 298 10.13 -16.10 1.65
CA VAL A 298 10.06 -15.27 0.43
C VAL A 298 8.99 -15.80 -0.52
N ALA A 299 8.95 -17.10 -0.78
CA ALA A 299 7.98 -17.72 -1.67
C ALA A 299 6.53 -17.55 -1.19
N ILE A 300 6.28 -17.74 0.11
CA ILE A 300 4.96 -17.52 0.72
C ILE A 300 4.58 -16.05 0.64
N SER A 301 5.51 -15.14 0.94
CA SER A 301 5.29 -13.69 0.81
C SER A 301 4.90 -13.31 -0.63
N ALA A 302 5.63 -13.82 -1.62
CA ALA A 302 5.33 -13.58 -3.03
C ALA A 302 3.94 -14.11 -3.42
N ALA A 303 3.62 -15.37 -3.07
CA ALA A 303 2.32 -15.97 -3.37
C ALA A 303 1.15 -15.18 -2.75
N PHE A 304 1.28 -14.79 -1.48
CA PHE A 304 0.27 -13.97 -0.80
C PHE A 304 0.19 -12.57 -1.38
N THR A 305 1.30 -11.98 -1.83
CA THR A 305 1.30 -10.67 -2.49
C THR A 305 0.52 -10.72 -3.80
N VAL A 306 0.79 -11.69 -4.68
CA VAL A 306 0.06 -11.82 -5.96
C VAL A 306 -1.42 -12.11 -5.72
N THR A 307 -1.75 -12.93 -4.72
CA THR A 307 -3.15 -13.19 -4.32
C THR A 307 -3.85 -11.95 -3.79
N ALA A 308 -3.17 -11.14 -2.97
CA ALA A 308 -3.69 -9.87 -2.52
C ALA A 308 -3.87 -8.88 -3.68
N MET A 309 -3.02 -8.93 -4.71
CA MET A 309 -3.12 -8.14 -5.93
C MET A 309 -4.30 -8.50 -6.82
N ALA A 310 -4.56 -9.79 -6.98
CA ALA A 310 -5.83 -10.25 -7.55
C ALA A 310 -7.03 -9.70 -6.77
N ALA A 311 -7.00 -9.80 -5.44
CA ALA A 311 -8.07 -9.33 -4.57
C ALA A 311 -8.27 -7.80 -4.61
N LEU A 312 -7.18 -7.03 -4.68
CA LEU A 312 -7.22 -5.59 -4.83
C LEU A 312 -7.86 -5.20 -6.17
N GLY A 313 -7.47 -5.86 -7.26
CA GLY A 313 -8.11 -5.66 -8.56
C GLY A 313 -9.61 -5.98 -8.54
N LEU A 314 -9.98 -7.12 -7.93
CA LEU A 314 -11.38 -7.55 -7.76
C LEU A 314 -12.21 -6.62 -6.86
N SER A 315 -11.57 -5.73 -6.10
CA SER A 315 -12.21 -4.74 -5.24
C SER A 315 -12.47 -3.41 -5.96
N VAL A 316 -11.90 -3.19 -7.15
CA VAL A 316 -12.07 -1.95 -7.91
C VAL A 316 -13.13 -2.11 -8.98
N ASP A 317 -14.18 -1.29 -8.88
CA ASP A 317 -15.20 -1.16 -9.90
C ASP A 317 -14.95 0.12 -10.71
N VAL A 318 -14.47 -0.02 -11.95
CA VAL A 318 -14.17 1.12 -12.83
C VAL A 318 -15.42 1.95 -13.14
N ARG A 319 -16.62 1.34 -13.11
CA ARG A 319 -17.88 2.05 -13.38
C ARG A 319 -18.20 3.04 -12.28
N SER A 320 -17.98 2.66 -11.01
CA SER A 320 -18.21 3.56 -9.88
C SER A 320 -17.20 4.71 -9.86
N VAL A 321 -15.98 4.44 -10.34
CA VAL A 321 -14.92 5.43 -10.50
C VAL A 321 -15.23 6.44 -11.62
N ALA A 322 -15.83 6.01 -12.74
CA ALA A 322 -16.17 6.89 -13.86
C ALA A 322 -17.20 7.97 -13.49
N HIS A 323 -17.98 7.77 -12.42
CA HIS A 323 -18.92 8.76 -11.88
C HIS A 323 -18.29 9.73 -10.87
N THR A 324 -16.98 9.66 -10.63
CA THR A 324 -16.27 10.55 -9.71
C THR A 324 -16.18 11.97 -10.29
N GLY A 325 -16.44 13.00 -9.48
CA GLY A 325 -16.38 14.39 -9.93
C GLY A 325 -14.98 14.78 -10.42
N GLY A 326 -14.88 15.31 -11.65
CA GLY A 326 -13.60 15.65 -12.29
C GLY A 326 -12.72 16.64 -11.49
N ARG A 327 -13.33 17.46 -10.62
CA ARG A 327 -12.60 18.34 -9.69
C ARG A 327 -11.75 17.57 -8.68
N VAL A 328 -12.28 16.47 -8.14
CA VAL A 328 -11.56 15.62 -7.17
C VAL A 328 -10.40 14.92 -7.85
N LEU A 329 -10.64 14.37 -9.04
CA LEU A 329 -9.61 13.70 -9.82
C LEU A 329 -8.48 14.67 -10.21
N GLY A 330 -8.81 15.86 -10.69
CA GLY A 330 -7.83 16.88 -11.04
C GLY A 330 -6.99 17.32 -9.84
N ALA A 331 -7.63 17.60 -8.70
CA ALA A 331 -6.92 17.96 -7.48
C ALA A 331 -5.97 16.85 -7.00
N ALA A 332 -6.45 15.60 -7.01
CA ALA A 332 -5.66 14.46 -6.58
C ALA A 332 -4.50 14.14 -7.53
N ALA A 333 -4.72 14.21 -8.85
CA ALA A 333 -3.69 14.00 -9.85
C ALA A 333 -2.60 15.07 -9.76
N LEU A 334 -2.97 16.35 -9.64
CA LEU A 334 -2.01 17.43 -9.47
C LEU A 334 -1.23 17.29 -8.16
N SER A 335 -1.90 16.89 -7.08
CA SER A 335 -1.24 16.60 -5.80
C SER A 335 -0.25 15.43 -5.90
N LEU A 336 -0.57 14.39 -6.68
CA LEU A 336 0.33 13.27 -6.94
C LEU A 336 1.55 13.70 -7.77
N LEU A 337 1.35 14.55 -8.78
CA LEU A 337 2.46 15.12 -9.56
C LEU A 337 3.36 16.00 -8.67
N ALA A 338 2.78 16.83 -7.81
CA ALA A 338 3.53 17.64 -6.86
C ALA A 338 4.32 16.76 -5.86
N LEU A 339 3.72 15.68 -5.37
CA LEU A 339 4.38 14.68 -4.52
C LEU A 339 5.54 14.00 -5.26
N GLY A 340 5.36 13.65 -6.54
CA GLY A 340 6.42 13.11 -7.38
C GLY A 340 7.59 14.09 -7.53
N ALA A 341 7.32 15.36 -7.84
CA ALA A 341 8.34 16.40 -7.93
C ALA A 341 9.10 16.59 -6.61
N LEU A 342 8.38 16.63 -5.48
CA LEU A 342 9.00 16.65 -4.14
C LEU A 342 9.86 15.42 -3.88
N GLY A 343 9.44 14.24 -4.35
CA GLY A 343 10.19 13.01 -4.23
C GLY A 343 11.51 13.03 -5.01
N LEU A 344 11.50 13.52 -6.26
CA LEU A 344 12.73 13.71 -7.05
C LEU A 344 13.66 14.74 -6.40
N CYS A 345 13.11 15.84 -5.90
CA CYS A 345 13.87 16.84 -5.15
C CYS A 345 14.52 16.24 -3.91
N LEU A 346 13.79 15.41 -3.14
CA LEU A 346 14.34 14.75 -1.96
C LEU A 346 15.46 13.78 -2.32
N ILE A 347 15.30 13.00 -3.39
CA ILE A 347 16.34 12.08 -3.89
C ILE A 347 17.61 12.85 -4.24
N GLY A 348 17.50 13.98 -4.95
CA GLY A 348 18.63 14.83 -5.29
C GLY A 348 19.28 15.50 -4.07
N LEU A 349 18.47 16.05 -3.15
CA LEU A 349 18.96 16.72 -1.94
C LEU A 349 19.75 15.78 -1.02
N LEU A 350 19.30 14.53 -0.91
CA LEU A 350 19.96 13.50 -0.09
C LEU A 350 21.10 12.78 -0.83
N ASN A 351 21.39 13.15 -2.08
CA ASN A 351 22.40 12.49 -2.94
C ASN A 351 22.27 10.95 -2.91
N ILE A 352 21.05 10.45 -3.06
CA ILE A 352 20.81 9.00 -3.07
C ILE A 352 21.37 8.43 -4.37
N VAL A 353 22.32 7.50 -4.27
CA VAL A 353 22.96 6.82 -5.42
C VAL A 353 22.52 5.35 -5.46
#